data_AF-A0A848IE17-F1
#
_entry.id   AF-A0A848IE17-F1
#
_cell.length_a   1.000
_cell.length_b   1.000
_cell.length_c   1.000
_cell.angle_alpha   90.00
_cell.angle_beta   90.00
_cell.angle_gamma   90.00
#
_symmetry.space_group_name_H-M   'P 1'
#
loop_
_entity.id
_entity.type
_entity.pdbx_description
1 polymer ?
#
loop_
_entity_poly.entity_id
_entity_poly.type
_entity_poly.pdbx_seq_one_letter_code
_entity_poly.pdbx_strand_id
1 'polypeptide(L)'
;MFRRRIVIRSRTETSQHVTRAALEDDFHHFRVEVTSAHGQVSSIEAASPRRPYTLCAQAAGQLQALVGMTLTQTAHEVTRITDASEQCTHLFELSGLAIATAARGTLRRQYDIEVPMRVNDRTHSTLARDGVLLLEWNVLGTVIQGPPPYAGIDLYHGMARWALTTLSGEEAEAALVLRRATGIAKGRGMNLDAQVHARPNGNCFAQQPVRAEQAIRIVGSTLDFATRPADLCADDQAWLAFDE
;
A
#
# COMPACT_ATOMS: atom_id res chain seq x y z
N MET A 1 -2.08 -14.21 12.34
CA MET A 1 -2.45 -12.78 12.26
C MET A 1 -1.64 -12.18 11.12
N PHE A 2 -2.28 -11.59 10.11
CA PHE A 2 -1.59 -10.76 9.12
C PHE A 2 -1.34 -9.37 9.72
N ARG A 3 -0.17 -8.81 9.45
CA ARG A 3 0.18 -7.46 9.88
C ARG A 3 0.78 -6.70 8.71
N ARG A 4 0.46 -5.42 8.61
CA ARG A 4 1.09 -4.50 7.67
C ARG A 4 1.43 -3.20 8.39
N ARG A 5 2.58 -2.64 8.07
CA ARG A 5 2.95 -1.28 8.46
C ARG A 5 3.21 -0.45 7.22
N ILE A 6 2.77 0.80 7.25
CA ILE A 6 3.19 1.84 6.32
C ILE A 6 3.76 2.99 7.15
N VAL A 7 4.98 3.42 6.86
CA VAL A 7 5.63 4.55 7.52
C VAL A 7 6.00 5.58 6.47
N ILE A 8 5.64 6.84 6.73
CA ILE A 8 5.94 7.96 5.85
C ILE A 8 6.66 9.03 6.69
N ARG A 9 7.72 9.60 6.13
CA ARG A 9 8.49 10.71 6.68
C ARG A 9 8.72 11.74 5.60
N SER A 10 8.50 13.00 5.95
CA SER A 10 8.74 14.12 5.06
C SER A 10 9.75 15.06 5.69
N ARG A 11 10.70 15.52 4.86
CA ARG A 11 11.65 16.58 5.17
C ARG A 11 11.48 17.69 4.16
N THR A 12 11.51 18.93 4.65
CA THR A 12 11.47 20.13 3.81
C THR A 12 12.84 20.80 3.87
N GLU A 13 13.45 21.01 2.72
CA GLU A 13 14.71 21.76 2.57
C GLU A 13 14.49 22.91 1.61
N THR A 14 14.48 24.13 2.11
CA THR A 14 14.24 25.35 1.31
C THR A 14 12.90 25.29 0.55
N SER A 15 12.93 25.08 -0.78
CA SER A 15 11.76 24.94 -1.67
C SER A 15 11.47 23.51 -2.12
N GLN A 16 12.28 22.53 -1.69
CA GLN A 16 12.10 21.12 -2.00
C GLN A 16 11.54 20.36 -0.80
N HIS A 17 10.63 19.43 -1.07
CA HIS A 17 10.10 18.51 -0.10
C HIS A 17 10.42 17.09 -0.52
N VAL A 18 11.15 16.36 0.32
CA VAL A 18 11.46 14.95 0.13
C VAL A 18 10.57 14.14 1.07
N THR A 19 9.84 13.18 0.53
CA THR A 19 8.97 12.28 1.29
C THR A 19 9.37 10.84 1.04
N ARG A 20 9.83 10.15 2.09
CA ARG A 20 10.17 8.72 2.09
C ARG A 20 9.02 7.93 2.69
N ALA A 21 8.60 6.89 2.00
CA ALA A 21 7.53 6.00 2.43
C ALA A 21 7.99 4.54 2.31
N ALA A 22 7.78 3.77 3.38
CA ALA A 22 8.02 2.34 3.42
C ALA A 22 6.71 1.60 3.72
N LEU A 23 6.51 0.46 3.08
CA LEU A 23 5.42 -0.47 3.34
C LEU A 23 6.01 -1.85 3.54
N GLU A 24 5.65 -2.51 4.64
CA GLU A 24 6.00 -3.91 4.86
C GLU A 24 4.82 -4.72 5.38
N ASP A 25 4.69 -5.95 4.88
CA ASP A 25 3.79 -7.00 5.34
C ASP A 25 4.36 -8.40 5.05
N ASP A 26 3.61 -9.46 5.33
CA ASP A 26 4.04 -10.85 5.09
C ASP A 26 4.61 -11.13 3.69
N PHE A 27 4.11 -10.46 2.64
CA PHE A 27 4.44 -10.76 1.24
C PHE A 27 5.26 -9.68 0.55
N HIS A 28 5.26 -8.46 1.10
CA HIS A 28 5.76 -7.27 0.43
C HIS A 28 6.63 -6.43 1.36
N HIS A 29 7.73 -5.91 0.82
CA HIS A 29 8.52 -4.84 1.40
C HIS A 29 8.92 -3.88 0.29
N PHE A 30 8.43 -2.64 0.36
CA PHE A 30 8.59 -1.63 -0.67
C PHE A 30 8.99 -0.28 -0.05
N ARG A 31 9.77 0.48 -0.82
CA ARG A 31 10.16 1.86 -0.50
C ARG A 31 9.83 2.76 -1.67
N VAL A 32 9.38 3.97 -1.39
CA VAL A 32 9.17 5.05 -2.35
C VAL A 32 9.72 6.35 -1.78
N GLU A 33 10.57 7.03 -2.54
CA GLU A 33 10.96 8.42 -2.28
C GLU A 33 10.32 9.32 -3.33
N VAL A 34 9.63 10.36 -2.88
CA VAL A 34 9.07 11.41 -3.74
C VAL A 34 9.77 12.71 -3.39
N THR A 35 10.44 13.31 -4.36
CA THR A 35 10.86 14.71 -4.24
C THR A 35 9.86 15.58 -4.98
N SER A 36 9.54 16.71 -4.37
CA SER A 36 8.63 17.70 -4.95
C SER A 36 9.17 19.11 -4.78
N ALA A 37 8.88 19.96 -5.76
CA ALA A 37 9.24 21.36 -5.76
C ALA A 37 8.10 22.15 -6.38
N HIS A 38 7.84 23.35 -5.86
CA HIS A 38 6.77 24.24 -6.39
C HIS A 38 5.39 23.56 -6.48
N GLY A 39 5.08 22.66 -5.54
CA GLY A 39 3.80 21.95 -5.51
C GLY A 39 3.65 20.85 -6.57
N GLN A 40 4.73 20.40 -7.20
CA GLN A 40 4.72 19.29 -8.18
C GLN A 40 5.78 18.23 -7.85
N VAL A 41 5.51 16.99 -8.25
CA VAL A 41 6.49 15.90 -8.17
C VAL A 41 7.64 16.19 -9.14
N SER A 42 8.86 16.33 -8.63
CA SER A 42 10.06 16.58 -9.43
C SER A 42 10.85 15.30 -9.70
N SER A 43 10.84 14.35 -8.78
CA SER A 43 11.39 13.01 -8.98
C SER A 43 10.66 11.98 -8.14
N ILE A 44 10.73 10.73 -8.58
CA ILE A 44 10.23 9.59 -7.83
C ILE A 44 11.19 8.42 -7.98
N GLU A 45 11.55 7.82 -6.86
CA GLU A 45 12.38 6.62 -6.79
C GLU A 45 11.65 5.54 -6.00
N ALA A 46 11.89 4.29 -6.35
CA ALA A 46 11.27 3.17 -5.67
C ALA A 46 12.19 1.97 -5.62
N ALA A 47 12.12 1.26 -4.49
CA ALA A 47 12.82 0.01 -4.29
C ALA A 47 11.84 -1.08 -3.81
N SER A 48 12.18 -2.33 -4.12
CA SER A 48 11.41 -3.50 -3.71
C SER A 48 12.30 -4.50 -2.95
N PRO A 49 12.76 -4.17 -1.72
CA PRO A 49 13.63 -5.05 -0.94
C PRO A 49 13.12 -6.49 -0.86
N ARG A 50 11.80 -6.68 -0.70
CA ARG A 50 11.16 -8.00 -0.75
C ARG A 50 9.89 -7.97 -1.58
N ARG A 51 9.79 -8.93 -2.50
CA ARG A 51 8.74 -8.97 -3.51
C ARG A 51 8.37 -10.43 -3.83
N PRO A 52 7.10 -10.70 -4.20
CA PRO A 52 6.65 -12.07 -4.43
C PRO A 52 7.13 -12.66 -5.76
N TYR A 53 7.40 -11.84 -6.78
CA TYR A 53 7.80 -12.30 -8.10
C TYR A 53 9.01 -11.51 -8.63
N THR A 54 9.81 -12.15 -9.49
CA THR A 54 11.04 -11.59 -10.07
C THR A 54 10.79 -10.26 -10.80
N LEU A 55 9.75 -10.20 -11.63
CA LEU A 55 9.41 -9.02 -12.43
C LEU A 55 8.83 -7.85 -11.63
N CYS A 56 8.46 -8.03 -10.35
CA CYS A 56 7.97 -6.92 -9.54
C CYS A 56 8.98 -5.76 -9.41
N ALA A 57 10.29 -6.04 -9.50
CA ALA A 57 11.32 -5.00 -9.45
C ALA A 57 11.23 -3.99 -10.60
N GLN A 58 10.73 -4.40 -11.77
CA GLN A 58 10.63 -3.54 -12.94
C GLN A 58 9.48 -2.53 -12.84
N ALA A 59 8.56 -2.73 -11.90
CA ALA A 59 7.43 -1.82 -11.72
C ALA A 59 7.83 -0.45 -11.16
N ALA A 60 9.03 -0.32 -10.55
CA ALA A 60 9.53 0.97 -10.08
C ALA A 60 9.65 1.99 -11.23
N GLY A 61 10.05 1.56 -12.42
CA GLY A 61 10.17 2.44 -13.59
C GLY A 61 8.82 2.99 -14.07
N GLN A 62 7.70 2.30 -13.82
CA GLN A 62 6.37 2.73 -14.23
C GLN A 62 5.89 3.97 -13.45
N LEU A 63 6.46 4.22 -12.26
CA LEU A 63 6.13 5.37 -11.43
C LEU A 63 6.61 6.69 -12.03
N GLN A 64 7.56 6.68 -12.98
CA GLN A 64 8.04 7.90 -13.64
C GLN A 64 6.90 8.68 -14.33
N ALA A 65 5.80 8.01 -14.67
CA ALA A 65 4.59 8.66 -15.16
C ALA A 65 3.98 9.68 -14.17
N LEU A 66 4.34 9.63 -12.88
CA LEU A 66 3.90 10.58 -11.85
C LEU A 66 4.76 11.86 -11.77
N VAL A 67 5.91 11.91 -12.44
CA VAL A 67 6.74 13.13 -12.48
C VAL A 67 5.98 14.24 -13.20
N GLY A 68 5.97 15.44 -12.62
CA GLY A 68 5.17 16.58 -13.07
C GLY A 68 3.73 16.60 -12.53
N MET A 69 3.28 15.56 -11.82
CA MET A 69 1.97 15.58 -11.16
C MET A 69 1.93 16.70 -10.10
N THR A 70 0.85 17.47 -10.09
CA THR A 70 0.57 18.43 -9.00
C THR A 70 0.28 17.67 -7.70
N LEU A 71 0.89 18.12 -6.61
CA LEU A 71 0.63 17.57 -5.29
C LEU A 71 -0.85 17.73 -4.93
N THR A 72 -1.43 16.68 -4.39
CA THR A 72 -2.85 16.61 -4.04
C THR A 72 -3.01 15.87 -2.73
N GLN A 73 -3.95 16.33 -1.89
CA GLN A 73 -4.20 15.74 -0.58
C GLN A 73 -4.98 14.41 -0.65
N THR A 74 -5.40 13.98 -1.85
CA THR A 74 -6.11 12.73 -2.08
C THR A 74 -5.17 11.71 -2.71
N ALA A 75 -4.68 10.74 -1.93
CA ALA A 75 -3.72 9.74 -2.38
C ALA A 75 -4.17 8.97 -3.64
N HIS A 76 -5.48 8.77 -3.83
CA HIS A 76 -6.02 8.03 -4.97
C HIS A 76 -5.94 8.78 -6.31
N GLU A 77 -5.66 10.09 -6.31
CA GLU A 77 -5.60 10.89 -7.54
C GLU A 77 -4.46 10.48 -8.48
N VAL A 78 -3.45 9.74 -7.99
CA VAL A 78 -2.43 9.11 -8.85
C VAL A 78 -3.06 8.24 -9.95
N THR A 79 -4.22 7.61 -9.68
CA THR A 79 -4.95 6.77 -10.64
C THR A 79 -5.52 7.55 -11.84
N ARG A 80 -5.56 8.88 -11.78
CA ARG A 80 -5.97 9.72 -12.91
C ARG A 80 -4.82 10.05 -13.85
N ILE A 81 -3.58 9.84 -13.42
CA ILE A 81 -2.38 10.22 -14.17
C ILE A 81 -1.92 9.12 -15.11
N THR A 82 -2.06 7.86 -14.68
CA THR A 82 -1.60 6.69 -15.43
C THR A 82 -2.50 5.50 -15.14
N ASP A 83 -2.47 4.52 -16.04
CA ASP A 83 -3.25 3.30 -15.90
C ASP A 83 -2.77 2.48 -14.69
N ALA A 84 -3.63 2.35 -13.69
CA ALA A 84 -3.34 1.64 -12.47
C ALA A 84 -3.04 0.14 -12.69
N SER A 85 -3.56 -0.48 -13.76
CA SER A 85 -3.29 -1.91 -14.02
C SER A 85 -1.85 -2.14 -14.49
N GLU A 86 -1.26 -1.17 -15.18
CA GLU A 86 0.15 -1.20 -15.59
C GLU A 86 1.12 -0.89 -14.44
N GLN A 87 0.63 -0.61 -13.24
CA GLN A 87 1.46 -0.29 -12.08
C GLN A 87 1.57 -1.48 -11.12
N CYS A 88 2.65 -1.54 -10.33
CA CYS A 88 2.59 -2.34 -9.11
C CYS A 88 1.65 -1.63 -8.14
N THR A 89 0.50 -2.23 -7.85
CA THR A 89 -0.52 -1.66 -6.98
C THR A 89 0.04 -1.13 -5.66
N HIS A 90 0.98 -1.87 -5.05
CA HIS A 90 1.60 -1.49 -3.78
C HIS A 90 2.47 -0.25 -3.88
N LEU A 91 3.36 -0.20 -4.88
CA LEU A 91 4.20 0.96 -5.11
C LEU A 91 3.36 2.18 -5.48
N PHE A 92 2.36 1.99 -6.33
CA PHE A 92 1.51 3.07 -6.81
C PHE A 92 0.63 3.68 -5.70
N GLU A 93 -0.01 2.84 -4.89
CA GLU A 93 -0.75 3.29 -3.71
C GLU A 93 0.20 3.97 -2.70
N LEU A 94 1.41 3.44 -2.49
CA LEU A 94 2.41 4.02 -1.60
C LEU A 94 2.91 5.39 -2.09
N SER A 95 3.12 5.56 -3.40
CA SER A 95 3.44 6.85 -4.02
C SER A 95 2.32 7.86 -3.82
N GLY A 96 1.05 7.45 -3.99
CA GLY A 96 -0.10 8.30 -3.70
C GLY A 96 -0.14 8.76 -2.25
N LEU A 97 0.14 7.86 -1.30
CA LEU A 97 0.22 8.21 0.13
C LEU A 97 1.36 9.19 0.42
N ALA A 98 2.53 8.99 -0.19
CA ALA A 98 3.68 9.89 -0.06
C ALA A 98 3.36 11.30 -0.62
N ILE A 99 2.80 11.36 -1.82
CA ILE A 99 2.37 12.62 -2.48
C ILE A 99 1.33 13.35 -1.64
N ALA A 100 0.33 12.64 -1.12
CA ALA A 100 -0.71 13.24 -0.28
C ALA A 100 -0.18 13.73 1.07
N THR A 101 0.77 13.01 1.66
CA THR A 101 1.47 13.42 2.87
C THR A 101 2.28 14.70 2.64
N ALA A 102 3.01 14.77 1.52
CA ALA A 102 3.73 15.98 1.10
C ALA A 102 2.77 17.17 0.88
N ALA A 103 1.65 16.95 0.17
CA ALA A 103 0.63 17.98 -0.09
C ALA A 103 -0.01 18.55 1.19
N ARG A 104 -0.11 17.73 2.25
CA ARG A 104 -0.63 18.14 3.56
C ARG A 104 0.43 18.79 4.45
N GLY A 105 1.71 18.78 4.06
CA GLY A 105 2.80 19.23 4.93
C GLY A 105 3.00 18.36 6.19
N THR A 106 2.53 17.11 6.16
CA THR A 106 2.61 16.19 7.29
C THR A 106 4.03 15.62 7.40
N LEU A 107 4.75 15.90 8.49
CA LEU A 107 6.13 15.44 8.69
C LEU A 107 6.25 13.92 8.90
N ARG A 108 5.23 13.32 9.52
CA ARG A 108 5.19 11.90 9.85
C ARG A 108 3.77 11.38 9.74
N ARG A 109 3.62 10.24 9.07
CA ARG A 109 2.39 9.44 9.06
C ARG A 109 2.76 7.97 9.23
N GLN A 110 1.99 7.24 10.03
CA GLN A 110 2.11 5.80 10.18
C GLN A 110 0.73 5.14 10.15
N TYR A 111 0.62 4.04 9.42
CA TYR A 111 -0.53 3.14 9.44
C TYR A 111 -0.07 1.77 9.92
N ASP A 112 -0.66 1.28 11.00
CA ASP A 112 -0.48 -0.09 11.48
C ASP A 112 -1.79 -0.84 11.27
N ILE A 113 -1.73 -1.97 10.58
CA ILE A 113 -2.90 -2.76 10.21
C ILE A 113 -2.77 -4.16 10.77
N GLU A 114 -3.85 -4.66 11.36
CA GLU A 114 -3.98 -6.05 11.81
C GLU A 114 -5.18 -6.71 11.14
N VAL A 115 -4.98 -7.93 10.64
CA VAL A 115 -6.04 -8.74 10.05
C VAL A 115 -5.91 -10.19 10.55
N PRO A 116 -6.75 -10.64 11.49
CA PRO A 116 -6.82 -12.02 11.92
C PRO A 116 -7.08 -12.97 10.75
N MET A 117 -6.62 -14.21 10.91
CA MET A 117 -6.96 -15.28 9.97
C MET A 117 -8.48 -15.43 9.91
N ARG A 118 -8.99 -15.71 8.71
CA ARG A 118 -10.43 -15.91 8.52
C ARG A 118 -10.88 -17.21 9.18
N VAL A 119 -12.00 -17.16 9.90
CA VAL A 119 -12.70 -18.32 10.44
C VAL A 119 -14.12 -18.31 9.89
N ASN A 120 -14.54 -19.36 9.19
CA ASN A 120 -15.82 -19.40 8.48
C ASN A 120 -16.02 -18.16 7.59
N ASP A 121 -14.96 -17.79 6.86
CA ASP A 121 -14.87 -16.61 6.00
C ASP A 121 -15.12 -15.25 6.70
N ARG A 122 -15.03 -15.22 8.04
CA ARG A 122 -15.13 -14.01 8.84
C ARG A 122 -13.76 -13.55 9.33
N THR A 123 -13.52 -12.25 9.34
CA THR A 123 -12.36 -11.64 10.00
C THR A 123 -12.73 -10.27 10.57
N HIS A 124 -11.86 -9.76 11.44
CA HIS A 124 -12.00 -8.48 12.12
C HIS A 124 -10.74 -7.65 11.85
N SER A 125 -10.79 -6.74 10.88
CA SER A 125 -9.60 -5.97 10.48
C SER A 125 -9.55 -4.62 11.17
N THR A 126 -8.38 -4.20 11.62
CA THR A 126 -8.18 -2.92 12.31
C THR A 126 -7.08 -2.12 11.65
N LEU A 127 -7.20 -0.79 11.73
CA LEU A 127 -6.15 0.15 11.33
C LEU A 127 -5.99 1.21 12.40
N ALA A 128 -4.77 1.34 12.92
CA ALA A 128 -4.34 2.47 13.71
C ALA A 128 -3.57 3.46 12.84
N ARG A 129 -3.86 4.75 13.00
CA ARG A 129 -3.15 5.86 12.38
C ARG A 129 -2.37 6.59 13.46
N ASP A 130 -1.05 6.64 13.29
CA ASP A 130 -0.13 7.27 14.23
C ASP A 130 -0.28 6.78 15.68
N GLY A 131 -0.54 5.47 15.83
CA GLY A 131 -0.71 4.80 17.13
C GLY A 131 -2.12 4.89 17.72
N VAL A 132 -3.05 5.60 17.06
CA VAL A 132 -4.45 5.72 17.50
C VAL A 132 -5.34 4.83 16.61
N LEU A 133 -6.11 3.93 17.22
CA LEU A 133 -7.10 3.12 16.49
C LEU A 133 -8.08 4.05 15.76
N LEU A 134 -8.18 3.89 14.44
CA LEU A 134 -9.00 4.73 13.58
C LEU A 134 -10.15 3.95 12.93
N LEU A 135 -9.86 2.77 12.40
CA LEU A 135 -10.85 1.93 11.73
C LEU A 135 -10.84 0.52 12.32
N GLU A 136 -12.02 -0.07 12.35
CA GLU A 136 -12.24 -1.45 12.75
C GLU A 136 -13.41 -2.00 11.93
N TRP A 137 -13.24 -3.14 11.26
CA TRP A 137 -14.27 -3.76 10.42
C TRP A 137 -14.48 -5.22 10.74
N ASN A 138 -15.74 -5.60 10.95
CA ASN A 138 -16.17 -6.99 10.84
C ASN A 138 -16.43 -7.31 9.36
N VAL A 139 -15.79 -8.34 8.81
CA VAL A 139 -15.90 -8.68 7.39
C VAL A 139 -16.38 -10.12 7.25
N LEU A 140 -17.37 -10.35 6.39
CA LEU A 140 -17.81 -11.67 5.95
C LEU A 140 -17.58 -11.78 4.44
N GLY A 141 -16.74 -12.72 4.01
CA GLY A 141 -16.31 -12.79 2.61
C GLY A 141 -15.67 -11.49 2.17
N THR A 142 -16.29 -10.78 1.25
CA THR A 142 -15.82 -9.49 0.74
C THR A 142 -16.62 -8.31 1.30
N VAL A 143 -17.67 -8.55 2.06
CA VAL A 143 -18.60 -7.50 2.51
C VAL A 143 -18.32 -7.13 3.96
N ILE A 144 -18.13 -5.83 4.20
CA ILE A 144 -18.03 -5.28 5.55
C ILE A 144 -19.41 -5.36 6.21
N GLN A 145 -19.50 -6.03 7.36
CA GLN A 145 -20.72 -6.19 8.14
C GLN A 145 -20.96 -5.02 9.09
N GLY A 146 -19.91 -4.29 9.44
CA GLY A 146 -19.98 -3.10 10.27
C GLY A 146 -18.62 -2.72 10.85
N PRO A 147 -18.57 -1.61 11.60
CA PRO A 147 -19.71 -0.74 11.95
C PRO A 147 -20.15 0.16 10.78
N PRO A 148 -21.34 0.78 10.85
CA PRO A 148 -21.67 1.93 9.99
C PRO A 148 -20.60 3.03 10.10
N PRO A 149 -20.32 3.80 9.03
CA PRO A 149 -21.02 3.80 7.73
C PRO A 149 -20.56 2.71 6.75
N TYR A 150 -19.63 1.83 7.14
CA TYR A 150 -19.01 0.84 6.26
C TYR A 150 -19.86 -0.43 6.01
N ALA A 151 -20.91 -0.64 6.80
CA ALA A 151 -21.78 -1.81 6.68
C ALA A 151 -22.40 -1.93 5.27
N GLY A 152 -22.31 -3.12 4.68
CA GLY A 152 -22.80 -3.43 3.33
C GLY A 152 -21.84 -3.11 2.19
N ILE A 153 -20.70 -2.47 2.47
CA ILE A 153 -19.71 -2.13 1.44
C ILE A 153 -18.85 -3.34 1.08
N ASP A 154 -18.75 -3.64 -0.22
CA ASP A 154 -17.90 -4.72 -0.75
C ASP A 154 -16.46 -4.23 -1.00
N LEU A 155 -15.48 -4.94 -0.43
CA LEU A 155 -14.06 -4.58 -0.49
C LEU A 155 -13.49 -4.52 -1.91
N TYR A 156 -14.06 -5.24 -2.88
CA TYR A 156 -13.53 -5.32 -4.24
C TYR A 156 -14.36 -4.54 -5.25
N HIS A 157 -15.65 -4.35 -4.98
CA HIS A 157 -16.59 -3.73 -5.91
C HIS A 157 -17.11 -2.39 -5.39
N GLY A 158 -16.76 -1.30 -6.07
CA GLY A 158 -17.32 0.03 -5.79
C GLY A 158 -16.79 0.76 -4.56
N MET A 159 -16.09 0.08 -3.64
CA MET A 159 -15.62 0.70 -2.39
C MET A 159 -14.71 1.92 -2.59
N ALA A 160 -13.80 1.91 -3.57
CA ALA A 160 -12.94 3.07 -3.81
C ALA A 160 -13.76 4.32 -4.16
N ARG A 161 -14.71 4.17 -5.09
CA ARG A 161 -15.65 5.24 -5.45
C ARG A 161 -16.45 5.68 -4.23
N TRP A 162 -17.06 4.73 -3.51
CA TRP A 162 -17.86 5.04 -2.32
C TRP A 162 -17.07 5.81 -1.27
N ALA A 163 -15.85 5.37 -0.94
CA ALA A 163 -15.01 6.01 0.06
C ALA A 163 -14.70 7.46 -0.33
N LEU A 164 -14.28 7.68 -1.58
CA LEU A 164 -13.90 9.00 -2.08
C LEU A 164 -15.08 9.97 -2.22
N THR A 165 -16.31 9.47 -2.36
CA THR A 165 -17.51 10.32 -2.48
C THR A 165 -18.21 10.56 -1.15
N THR A 166 -17.96 9.73 -0.13
CA THR A 166 -18.79 9.69 1.10
C THR A 166 -18.01 10.06 2.35
N LEU A 167 -16.71 9.74 2.40
CA LEU A 167 -15.87 9.96 3.58
C LEU A 167 -15.04 11.23 3.43
N SER A 168 -14.53 11.73 4.55
CA SER A 168 -13.50 12.78 4.52
C SER A 168 -12.24 12.28 3.82
N GLY A 169 -11.43 13.18 3.25
CA GLY A 169 -10.28 12.79 2.43
C GLY A 169 -9.30 11.84 3.13
N GLU A 170 -8.93 12.12 4.39
CA GLU A 170 -8.02 11.25 5.14
C GLU A 170 -8.70 9.95 5.64
N GLU A 171 -10.01 9.97 5.90
CA GLU A 171 -10.75 8.76 6.26
C GLU A 171 -10.93 7.83 5.05
N ALA A 172 -11.18 8.39 3.86
CA ALA A 172 -11.18 7.65 2.60
C ALA A 172 -9.80 7.03 2.33
N GLU A 173 -8.72 7.77 2.57
CA GLU A 173 -7.35 7.26 2.48
C GLU A 173 -7.14 6.06 3.42
N ALA A 174 -7.47 6.21 4.71
CA ALA A 174 -7.35 5.13 5.69
C ALA A 174 -8.22 3.91 5.34
N ALA A 175 -9.46 4.13 4.86
CA ALA A 175 -10.33 3.05 4.43
C ALA A 175 -9.73 2.29 3.24
N LEU A 176 -9.17 2.99 2.27
CA LEU A 176 -8.53 2.34 1.12
C LEU A 176 -7.27 1.55 1.51
N VAL A 177 -6.51 2.02 2.50
CA VAL A 177 -5.38 1.29 3.10
C VAL A 177 -5.85 0.01 3.78
N LEU A 178 -6.86 0.09 4.67
CA LEU A 178 -7.38 -1.07 5.38
C LEU A 178 -8.02 -2.08 4.42
N ARG A 179 -8.72 -1.61 3.38
CA ARG A 179 -9.28 -2.45 2.31
C ARG A 179 -8.22 -3.31 1.64
N ARG A 180 -7.11 -2.68 1.22
CA ARG A 180 -6.02 -3.37 0.54
C ARG A 180 -5.42 -4.47 1.42
N ALA A 181 -5.10 -4.12 2.67
CA ALA A 181 -4.54 -5.06 3.64
C ALA A 181 -5.49 -6.22 3.95
N THR A 182 -6.78 -5.94 4.14
CA THR A 182 -7.82 -6.97 4.38
C THR A 182 -7.92 -7.96 3.21
N GLY A 183 -7.78 -7.47 1.97
CA GLY A 183 -7.76 -8.32 0.79
C GLY A 183 -6.51 -9.21 0.72
N ILE A 184 -5.33 -8.64 0.99
CA ILE A 184 -4.03 -9.32 0.91
C ILE A 184 -3.87 -10.36 2.01
N ALA A 185 -4.40 -10.13 3.20
CA ALA A 185 -4.35 -11.06 4.32
C ALA A 185 -4.85 -12.48 3.99
N LYS A 186 -5.73 -12.62 2.98
CA LYS A 186 -6.17 -13.93 2.46
C LYS A 186 -5.01 -14.81 1.99
N GLY A 187 -3.90 -14.23 1.56
CA GLY A 187 -2.71 -14.95 1.12
C GLY A 187 -2.09 -15.83 2.21
N ARG A 188 -2.29 -15.53 3.50
CA ARG A 188 -1.73 -16.33 4.61
C ARG A 188 -2.31 -17.74 4.69
N GLY A 189 -3.49 -17.97 4.12
CA GLY A 189 -4.11 -19.29 4.05
C GLY A 189 -3.64 -20.14 2.87
N MET A 190 -2.66 -19.67 2.10
CA MET A 190 -2.25 -20.27 0.83
C MET A 190 -0.77 -20.66 0.85
N ASN A 191 -0.43 -21.78 0.21
CA ASN A 191 0.95 -22.10 -0.12
C ASN A 191 1.36 -21.30 -1.38
N LEU A 192 1.77 -20.05 -1.18
CA LEU A 192 2.14 -19.17 -2.29
C LEU A 192 3.43 -19.62 -3.01
N ASP A 193 4.32 -20.33 -2.32
CA ASP A 193 5.57 -20.85 -2.91
C ASP A 193 5.36 -22.06 -3.82
N ALA A 194 4.18 -22.70 -3.76
CA ALA A 194 3.78 -23.69 -4.75
C ALA A 194 3.43 -23.07 -6.11
N GLN A 195 3.28 -21.75 -6.20
CA GLN A 195 3.07 -21.07 -7.47
C GLN A 195 4.41 -20.91 -8.19
N VAL A 196 4.50 -21.30 -9.46
CA VAL A 196 5.71 -21.10 -10.26
C VAL A 196 5.76 -19.68 -10.83
N HIS A 197 4.62 -19.19 -11.30
CA HIS A 197 4.48 -17.90 -11.96
C HIS A 197 3.36 -17.07 -11.32
N ALA A 198 3.36 -15.76 -11.58
CA ALA A 198 2.24 -14.91 -11.24
C ALA A 198 0.98 -15.34 -12.02
N ARG A 199 -0.20 -15.11 -11.44
CA ARG A 199 -1.48 -15.40 -12.12
C ARG A 199 -1.79 -14.30 -13.15
N PRO A 200 -2.22 -14.62 -14.38
CA PRO A 200 -2.50 -13.65 -15.44
C PRO A 200 -3.90 -13.01 -15.28
N ASN A 201 -4.14 -12.34 -14.15
CA ASN A 201 -5.45 -11.74 -13.83
C ASN A 201 -5.50 -10.21 -14.01
N GLY A 202 -4.38 -9.59 -14.38
CA GLY A 202 -4.30 -8.14 -14.62
C GLY A 202 -4.40 -7.26 -13.38
N ASN A 203 -4.30 -7.81 -12.16
CA ASN A 203 -4.48 -7.03 -10.94
C ASN A 203 -3.32 -6.07 -10.62
N CYS A 204 -2.13 -6.32 -11.17
CA CYS A 204 -0.94 -5.47 -11.01
C CYS A 204 0.09 -5.73 -12.12
N PHE A 205 1.15 -4.93 -12.16
CA PHE A 205 2.25 -5.03 -13.14
C PHE A 205 2.69 -6.47 -13.44
N ALA A 206 3.04 -7.24 -12.39
CA ALA A 206 3.55 -8.60 -12.56
C ALA A 206 2.46 -9.62 -12.92
N GLN A 207 1.18 -9.28 -12.70
CA GLN A 207 0.03 -10.13 -13.01
C GLN A 207 -0.64 -9.76 -14.35
N GLN A 208 -0.09 -8.79 -15.09
CA GLN A 208 -0.52 -8.51 -16.45
C GLN A 208 -0.35 -9.76 -17.32
N PRO A 209 -1.34 -10.16 -18.15
CA PRO A 209 -1.26 -11.40 -18.93
C PRO A 209 0.03 -11.55 -19.73
N VAL A 210 0.54 -10.45 -20.31
CA VAL A 210 1.79 -10.41 -21.07
C VAL A 210 3.06 -10.64 -20.24
N ARG A 211 3.02 -10.41 -18.91
CA ARG A 211 4.17 -10.56 -18.00
C ARG A 211 4.04 -11.75 -17.04
N ALA A 212 2.81 -12.18 -16.73
CA ALA A 212 2.54 -13.11 -15.65
C ALA A 212 3.29 -14.43 -15.77
N GLU A 213 3.34 -15.00 -16.98
CA GLU A 213 4.07 -16.24 -17.27
C GLU A 213 5.61 -16.10 -17.15
N GLN A 214 6.14 -14.88 -17.17
CA GLN A 214 7.56 -14.59 -17.01
C GLN A 214 7.90 -14.15 -15.57
N ALA A 215 6.89 -13.79 -14.78
CA ALA A 215 7.02 -13.37 -13.39
C ALA A 215 7.17 -14.60 -12.48
N ILE A 216 8.39 -15.10 -12.34
CA ILE A 216 8.72 -16.28 -11.53
C ILE A 216 8.58 -15.96 -10.04
N ARG A 217 7.98 -16.88 -9.28
CA ARG A 217 7.85 -16.79 -7.83
C ARG A 217 9.23 -16.78 -7.16
N ILE A 218 9.42 -15.84 -6.24
CA ILE A 218 10.59 -15.85 -5.34
C ILE A 218 10.23 -16.71 -4.14
N VAL A 219 10.66 -17.97 -4.15
CA VAL A 219 10.43 -18.93 -3.05
C VAL A 219 11.10 -18.42 -1.77
N GLY A 220 10.40 -18.54 -0.64
CA GLY A 220 10.87 -18.05 0.66
C GLY A 220 10.72 -16.54 0.88
N SER A 221 10.12 -15.81 -0.07
CA SER A 221 9.88 -14.35 0.07
C SER A 221 8.75 -13.98 1.04
N THR A 222 7.95 -14.96 1.48
CA THR A 222 6.87 -14.75 2.44
C THR A 222 7.40 -14.92 3.86
N LEU A 223 7.25 -13.87 4.67
CA LEU A 223 7.67 -13.84 6.07
C LEU A 223 6.45 -13.81 6.97
N ASP A 224 6.61 -14.24 8.23
CA ASP A 224 5.57 -14.16 9.24
C ASP A 224 5.90 -13.07 10.26
N PHE A 225 5.02 -12.06 10.36
CA PHE A 225 5.13 -10.98 11.35
C PHE A 225 4.15 -11.12 12.52
N ALA A 226 3.35 -12.18 12.58
CA ALA A 226 2.24 -12.31 13.53
C ALA A 226 2.64 -12.03 14.99
N THR A 227 3.80 -12.53 15.41
CA THR A 227 4.35 -12.42 16.77
C THR A 227 5.52 -11.45 16.88
N ARG A 228 5.90 -10.78 15.78
CA ARG A 228 7.05 -9.86 15.72
C ARG A 228 6.72 -8.55 14.97
N PRO A 229 5.66 -7.83 15.40
CA PRO A 229 5.22 -6.59 14.75
C PRO A 229 6.26 -5.46 14.78
N ALA A 230 7.21 -5.50 15.71
CA ALA A 230 8.29 -4.51 15.80
C ALA A 230 9.24 -4.57 14.59
N ASP A 231 9.36 -5.74 13.96
CA ASP A 231 10.31 -5.97 12.86
C ASP A 231 9.82 -5.34 11.55
N LEU A 232 8.53 -5.01 11.44
CA LEU A 232 7.96 -4.35 10.26
C LEU A 232 8.58 -2.97 10.06
N CYS A 233 9.20 -2.76 8.90
CA CYS A 233 9.93 -1.57 8.50
C CYS A 233 11.12 -1.23 9.43
N ALA A 234 11.64 -2.19 10.20
CA ALA A 234 12.78 -1.96 11.09
C ALA A 234 14.05 -1.60 10.31
N ASP A 235 14.30 -2.30 9.20
CA ASP A 235 15.45 -2.07 8.31
C ASP A 235 15.35 -0.76 7.51
N ASP A 236 14.19 -0.08 7.59
CA ASP A 236 13.94 1.19 6.91
C ASP A 236 14.14 2.41 7.83
N GLN A 237 14.38 2.23 9.14
CA GLN A 237 14.34 3.35 10.09
C GLN A 237 15.39 4.43 9.80
N ALA A 238 16.65 4.04 9.52
CA ALA A 238 17.71 4.99 9.16
C ALA A 238 17.39 5.72 7.84
N TRP A 239 16.93 4.98 6.83
CA TRP A 239 16.45 5.54 5.55
C TRP A 239 15.33 6.55 5.76
N LEU A 240 14.29 6.19 6.51
CA LEU A 240 13.14 7.04 6.80
C LEU A 240 13.51 8.28 7.64
N ALA A 241 14.53 8.17 8.50
CA ALA A 241 15.05 9.28 9.31
C ALA A 241 15.94 10.24 8.51
N PHE A 242 16.30 9.88 7.27
CA PHE A 242 17.25 10.60 6.44
C PHE A 242 18.68 10.64 7.01
N ASP A 243 19.07 9.56 7.70
CA ASP A 243 20.38 9.38 8.37
C ASP A 243 21.39 8.58 7.53
N GLU A 244 21.09 8.31 6.26
CA GLU A 244 21.96 7.58 5.32
C GLU A 244 23.04 8.45 4.67
#